data_AF-A0A922MBG1-F1
#
_entry.id   AF-A0A922MBG1-F1
#
_cell.length_a   1.000
_cell.length_b   1.000
_cell.length_c   1.000
_cell.angle_alpha   90.00
_cell.angle_beta   90.00
_cell.angle_gamma   90.00
#
_symmetry.space_group_name_H-M   'P 1'
#
loop_
_entity.id
_entity.type
_entity.pdbx_description
1 polymer ?
#
loop_
_entity_poly.entity_id
_entity_poly.type
_entity_poly.pdbx_seq_one_letter_code
_entity_poly.pdbx_strand_id
1 'polypeptide(L)'
;MPVPAFLKQPHTLYEIAEQYWDLRSYPTQYVFSLLAQVLHDFHKSASKLTLEVVFELFSTIKPRSFSIASSCLPSGGRDIDLLVAVVNYKTKLLKPRLGLASNWLKDLNIGEKVYGWIKPGTLVFPKDSSTPHILIGPGTGLAPFRSLLQEREKLQTAKKDALHLIFGCRYKEKDFHCREELERMVKQDKLTLYCAFSRDQENKV
;
A
#
# COMPACT_ATOMS: atom_id res chain seq x y z
N MET A 1 -1.14 2.48 22.17
CA MET A 1 -0.20 3.45 21.58
C MET A 1 -0.43 4.78 22.30
N PRO A 2 0.60 5.42 22.85
CA PRO A 2 0.41 6.73 23.49
C PRO A 2 -0.09 7.73 22.45
N VAL A 3 -1.05 8.57 22.82
CA VAL A 3 -1.53 9.67 21.97
C VAL A 3 -0.33 10.58 21.66
N PRO A 4 0.05 10.78 20.38
CA PRO A 4 1.11 11.71 19.99
C PRO A 4 0.96 13.07 20.67
N ALA A 5 2.07 13.70 21.06
CA ALA A 5 2.03 14.98 21.78
C ALA A 5 1.27 16.07 21.01
N PHE A 6 1.37 16.06 19.67
CA PHE A 6 0.66 17.00 18.82
C PHE A 6 -0.86 16.81 18.78
N LEU A 7 -1.40 15.67 19.25
CA LEU A 7 -2.84 15.42 19.38
C LEU A 7 -3.39 15.78 20.77
N LYS A 8 -2.51 16.20 21.69
CA LYS A 8 -2.91 16.61 23.05
C LYS A 8 -3.24 18.09 23.16
N GLN A 9 -3.06 18.85 22.08
CA GLN A 9 -3.42 20.26 21.98
C GLN A 9 -4.82 20.41 21.35
N PRO A 10 -5.53 21.52 21.61
CA PRO A 10 -6.78 21.80 20.92
C PRO A 10 -6.58 21.87 19.41
N HIS A 11 -7.48 21.26 18.64
CA HIS A 11 -7.52 21.31 17.19
C HIS A 11 -8.81 21.95 16.71
N THR A 12 -8.73 22.61 15.56
CA THR A 12 -9.93 23.11 14.89
C THR A 12 -10.73 21.95 14.29
N LEU A 13 -12.05 22.14 14.14
CA LEU A 13 -12.90 21.16 13.45
C LEU A 13 -12.44 20.90 12.01
N TYR A 14 -11.90 21.92 11.36
CA TYR A 14 -11.35 21.83 10.01
C TYR A 14 -10.13 20.88 9.96
N GLU A 15 -9.15 21.06 10.85
CA GLU A 15 -7.98 20.18 10.94
C GLU A 15 -8.40 18.74 11.22
N ILE A 16 -9.40 18.55 12.10
CA ILE A 16 -9.92 17.22 12.40
C ILE A 16 -10.56 16.58 11.17
N ALA A 17 -11.37 17.34 10.46
CA ALA A 17 -12.06 16.86 9.26
C ALA A 17 -11.10 16.47 8.14
N GLU A 18 -10.05 17.27 7.92
CA GLU A 18 -9.07 16.99 6.87
C GLU A 18 -8.11 15.87 7.24
N GLN A 19 -7.65 15.81 8.49
CA GLN A 19 -6.56 14.90 8.89
C GLN A 19 -7.02 13.60 9.55
N TYR A 20 -8.23 13.55 10.11
CA TYR A 20 -8.67 12.40 10.91
C TYR A 20 -9.97 11.76 10.45
N TRP A 21 -10.83 12.42 9.68
CA TRP A 21 -12.07 11.83 9.16
C TRP A 21 -11.92 11.27 7.74
N ASP A 22 -12.41 10.04 7.55
CA ASP A 22 -12.47 9.42 6.22
C ASP A 22 -13.71 9.90 5.46
N LEU A 23 -13.61 11.11 4.94
CA LEU A 23 -14.65 11.74 4.11
C LEU A 23 -14.75 11.13 2.70
N ARG A 24 -13.84 10.22 2.32
CA ARG A 24 -13.72 9.64 0.97
C ARG A 24 -14.17 8.18 0.88
N SER A 25 -14.53 7.55 2.00
CA SER A 25 -15.09 6.19 2.04
C SER A 25 -16.45 6.14 1.32
N TYR A 26 -16.73 5.09 0.51
CA TYR A 26 -17.89 5.06 -0.41
C TYR A 26 -19.27 5.12 0.27
N PRO A 27 -19.50 4.40 1.39
CA PRO A 27 -20.73 4.56 2.14
C PRO A 27 -20.89 5.99 2.65
N THR A 28 -19.78 6.62 3.08
CA THR A 28 -19.81 7.95 3.68
C THR A 28 -19.88 9.09 2.66
N GLN A 29 -19.17 9.07 1.53
CA GLN A 29 -19.17 10.20 0.58
C GLN A 29 -20.55 10.45 -0.05
N TYR A 30 -21.24 9.38 -0.49
CA TYR A 30 -22.60 9.52 -1.03
C TYR A 30 -23.59 9.95 0.05
N VAL A 31 -23.51 9.32 1.23
CA VAL A 31 -24.34 9.68 2.39
C VAL A 31 -24.05 11.11 2.84
N PHE A 32 -22.82 11.62 2.74
CA PHE A 32 -22.46 13.01 3.04
C PHE A 32 -22.98 13.98 2.00
N SER A 33 -22.85 13.66 0.72
CA SER A 33 -23.47 14.47 -0.32
C SER A 33 -24.97 14.58 -0.11
N LEU A 34 -25.62 13.47 0.26
CA LEU A 34 -27.04 13.44 0.53
C LEU A 34 -27.38 14.17 1.83
N LEU A 35 -26.64 13.95 2.92
CA LEU A 35 -26.80 14.65 4.19
C LEU A 35 -26.61 16.15 4.01
N ALA A 36 -25.60 16.60 3.27
CA ALA A 36 -25.38 18.02 3.01
C ALA A 36 -26.54 18.65 2.24
N GLN A 37 -27.07 17.95 1.23
CA GLN A 37 -28.25 18.39 0.47
C GLN A 37 -29.51 18.42 1.35
N VAL A 38 -29.75 17.36 2.11
CA VAL A 38 -30.90 17.27 3.02
C VAL A 38 -30.80 18.33 4.12
N LEU A 39 -29.65 18.50 4.76
CA LEU A 39 -29.48 19.49 5.83
C LEU A 39 -29.61 20.93 5.33
N HIS A 40 -29.25 21.20 4.08
CA HIS A 40 -29.52 22.48 3.44
C HIS A 40 -31.03 22.78 3.37
N ASP A 41 -31.83 21.80 2.94
CA ASP A 41 -33.28 21.96 2.80
C ASP A 41 -34.00 21.92 4.17
N PHE A 42 -33.44 21.20 5.15
CA PHE A 42 -33.98 21.03 6.51
C PHE A 42 -33.17 21.80 7.57
N HIS A 43 -33.00 23.11 7.37
CA HIS A 43 -32.21 23.99 8.27
C HIS A 43 -32.57 23.90 9.77
N LYS A 44 -33.85 23.65 10.12
CA LYS A 44 -34.27 23.45 11.53
C LYS A 44 -33.79 22.13 12.14
N SER A 45 -33.57 21.12 11.33
CA SER A 45 -32.96 19.86 11.75
C SER A 45 -31.44 19.99 11.77
N ALA A 46 -30.87 20.71 10.80
CA ALA A 46 -29.45 21.04 10.77
C ALA A 46 -29.01 21.85 11.99
N SER A 47 -29.83 22.80 12.45
CA SER A 47 -29.54 23.58 13.67
C SER A 47 -29.53 22.76 14.96
N LYS A 48 -29.97 21.49 14.91
CA LYS A 48 -29.93 20.57 16.05
C LYS A 48 -28.73 19.61 16.01
N LEU A 49 -27.94 19.61 14.93
CA LEU A 49 -26.70 18.84 14.89
C LEU A 49 -25.67 19.47 15.83
N THR A 50 -25.36 18.76 16.90
CA THR A 50 -24.24 19.11 17.78
C THR A 50 -22.95 18.52 17.23
N LEU A 51 -21.81 19.01 17.72
CA LEU A 51 -20.50 18.50 17.30
C LEU A 51 -20.35 17.02 17.64
N GLU A 52 -20.86 16.58 18.78
CA GLU A 52 -20.81 15.19 19.24
C GLU A 52 -21.48 14.24 18.24
N VAL A 53 -22.66 14.61 17.75
CA VAL A 53 -23.38 13.84 16.72
C VAL A 53 -22.57 13.78 15.42
N VAL A 54 -21.93 14.90 15.04
CA VAL A 54 -21.06 14.94 13.86
C VAL A 54 -19.85 13.99 14.03
N PHE A 55 -19.24 13.95 15.22
CA PHE A 55 -18.14 13.02 15.53
C PHE A 55 -18.58 11.55 15.47
N GLU A 56 -19.82 11.23 15.87
CA GLU A 56 -20.35 9.86 15.80
C GLU A 56 -20.67 9.41 14.37
N LEU A 57 -21.05 10.34 13.49
CA LEU A 57 -21.39 10.05 12.10
C LEU A 57 -20.18 9.73 11.23
N PHE A 58 -18.99 10.23 11.60
CA PHE A 58 -17.81 10.18 10.75
C PHE A 58 -16.80 9.13 11.21
N SER A 59 -16.45 8.20 10.31
CA SER A 59 -15.40 7.23 10.58
C SER A 59 -14.02 7.87 10.53
N THR A 60 -13.14 7.45 11.44
CA THR A 60 -11.74 7.89 11.41
C THR A 60 -10.95 7.26 10.26
N ILE A 61 -9.95 7.98 9.77
CA ILE A 61 -9.00 7.47 8.78
C ILE A 61 -8.25 6.29 9.39
N LYS A 62 -8.37 5.13 8.74
CA LYS A 62 -7.67 3.91 9.17
C LYS A 62 -6.27 3.86 8.56
N PRO A 63 -5.25 3.41 9.32
CA PRO A 63 -3.91 3.19 8.79
C PRO A 63 -3.95 2.15 7.66
N ARG A 64 -3.09 2.33 6.65
CA ARG A 64 -2.97 1.38 5.54
C ARG A 64 -1.70 0.55 5.67
N SER A 65 -1.85 -0.77 5.72
CA SER A 65 -0.72 -1.70 5.72
C SER A 65 -0.19 -1.94 4.31
N PHE A 66 1.13 -1.99 4.20
CA PHE A 66 1.86 -2.38 3.00
C PHE A 66 2.86 -3.47 3.37
N SER A 67 3.09 -4.41 2.46
CA SER A 67 4.19 -5.37 2.61
C SER A 67 5.52 -4.65 2.39
N ILE A 68 6.46 -4.85 3.31
CA ILE A 68 7.82 -4.32 3.18
C ILE A 68 8.52 -5.03 2.02
N ALA A 69 9.15 -4.26 1.14
CA ALA A 69 9.81 -4.73 -0.07
C ALA A 69 11.34 -4.78 0.05
N SER A 70 11.92 -4.35 1.18
CA SER A 70 13.35 -4.41 1.47
C SER A 70 13.67 -5.49 2.50
N SER A 71 14.89 -6.04 2.44
CA SER A 71 15.43 -6.86 3.53
C SER A 71 15.86 -5.97 4.71
N CYS A 72 15.78 -6.51 5.93
CA CYS A 72 16.32 -5.85 7.12
C CYS A 72 17.86 -5.77 7.14
N LEU A 73 18.55 -6.59 6.35
CA LEU A 73 20.02 -6.59 6.27
C LEU A 73 20.54 -5.58 5.24
N PRO A 74 21.77 -5.05 5.38
CA PRO A 74 22.56 -4.99 6.61
C PRO A 74 22.10 -3.85 7.54
N SER A 75 21.21 -2.97 7.06
CA SER A 75 20.83 -1.73 7.74
C SER A 75 20.11 -1.90 9.08
N GLY A 76 19.79 -3.13 9.51
CA GLY A 76 19.02 -3.43 10.70
C GLY A 76 17.55 -2.99 10.58
N GLY A 77 17.03 -2.88 9.35
CA GLY A 77 15.69 -2.38 9.08
C GLY A 77 15.53 -0.86 9.23
N ARG A 78 16.63 -0.09 9.22
CA ARG A 78 16.58 1.39 9.18
C ARG A 78 15.98 1.94 7.89
N ASP A 79 16.18 1.22 6.79
CA ASP A 79 15.69 1.60 5.46
C ASP A 79 14.56 0.64 5.04
N ILE A 80 13.40 1.21 4.72
CA ILE A 80 12.19 0.45 4.38
C ILE A 80 11.76 0.85 2.96
N ASP A 81 11.75 -0.13 2.07
CA ASP A 81 11.17 0.04 0.73
C ASP A 81 9.71 -0.41 0.75
N LEU A 82 8.84 0.35 0.08
CA LEU A 82 7.45 -0.02 -0.16
C LEU A 82 7.20 -0.12 -1.67
N LEU A 83 6.47 -1.15 -2.09
CA LEU A 83 5.97 -1.27 -3.46
C LEU A 83 4.48 -0.97 -3.47
N VAL A 84 4.10 0.24 -3.90
CA VAL A 84 2.75 0.77 -3.76
C VAL A 84 2.11 1.00 -5.14
N ALA A 85 0.98 0.34 -5.37
CA ALA A 85 0.13 0.64 -6.53
C ALA A 85 -0.68 1.91 -6.27
N VAL A 86 -0.50 2.93 -7.11
CA VAL A 86 -1.30 4.15 -7.04
C VAL A 86 -2.74 3.85 -7.47
N VAL A 87 -3.67 3.93 -6.53
CA VAL A 87 -5.09 3.75 -6.83
C VAL A 87 -5.63 5.03 -7.45
N ASN A 88 -5.80 5.01 -8.76
CA ASN A 88 -6.45 6.05 -9.54
C ASN A 88 -7.23 5.41 -10.70
N TYR A 89 -8.56 5.42 -10.62
CA TYR A 89 -9.42 4.88 -11.68
C TYR A 89 -10.73 5.67 -11.78
N LYS A 90 -11.37 5.62 -12.95
CA LYS A 90 -12.70 6.21 -13.15
C LYS A 90 -13.78 5.19 -12.85
N THR A 91 -14.79 5.60 -12.09
CA THR A 91 -15.98 4.76 -11.85
C THR A 91 -16.94 4.82 -13.04
N LYS A 92 -17.98 3.97 -13.06
CA LYS A 92 -19.07 4.05 -14.06
C LYS A 92 -19.75 5.42 -14.09
N LEU A 93 -19.67 6.19 -12.99
CA LEU A 93 -20.19 7.54 -12.87
C LEU A 93 -19.20 8.61 -13.38
N LEU A 94 -18.15 8.20 -14.11
CA LEU A 94 -17.08 9.05 -14.69
C LEU A 94 -16.26 9.89 -13.70
N LYS A 95 -16.58 9.84 -12.41
CA LYS A 95 -15.79 10.50 -11.37
C LYS A 95 -14.47 9.75 -11.13
N PRO A 96 -13.32 10.45 -11.09
CA PRO A 96 -12.04 9.86 -10.73
C PRO A 96 -12.07 9.44 -9.27
N ARG A 97 -11.47 8.29 -8.99
CA ARG A 97 -11.40 7.72 -7.65
C ARG A 97 -9.95 7.53 -7.26
N LEU A 98 -9.56 8.22 -6.19
CA LEU A 98 -8.20 8.26 -5.70
C LEU A 98 -8.13 7.53 -4.36
N GLY A 99 -7.19 6.59 -4.22
CA GLY A 99 -6.87 6.01 -2.92
C GLY A 99 -6.16 7.05 -2.05
N LEU A 100 -6.65 7.23 -0.82
CA LEU A 100 -6.11 8.21 0.12
C LEU A 100 -4.61 7.99 0.38
N ALA A 101 -4.23 6.84 0.92
CA ALA A 101 -2.84 6.54 1.27
C ALA A 101 -1.90 6.48 0.05
N SER A 102 -2.34 5.90 -1.07
CA SER A 102 -1.47 5.70 -2.23
C SER A 102 -1.17 7.00 -2.99
N ASN A 103 -2.13 7.92 -3.07
CA ASN A 103 -1.89 9.23 -3.70
C ASN A 103 -1.14 10.15 -2.72
N TRP A 104 -1.47 10.09 -1.42
CA TRP A 104 -0.68 10.81 -0.41
C TRP A 104 0.81 10.43 -0.48
N LEU A 105 1.13 9.13 -0.51
CA LEU A 105 2.52 8.66 -0.67
C LEU A 105 3.17 9.09 -2.00
N LYS A 106 2.39 9.14 -3.08
CA LYS A 106 2.88 9.58 -4.40
C LYS A 106 3.24 11.07 -4.39
N ASP A 107 2.49 11.87 -3.64
CA ASP A 107 2.62 13.33 -3.61
C ASP A 107 3.64 13.82 -2.56
N LEU A 108 4.26 12.90 -1.80
CA LEU A 108 5.33 13.21 -0.85
C LEU A 108 6.63 13.64 -1.55
N ASN A 109 7.30 14.61 -0.96
CA ASN A 109 8.63 15.06 -1.34
C ASN A 109 9.71 14.33 -0.54
N ILE A 110 10.90 14.26 -1.11
CA ILE A 110 12.08 13.68 -0.44
C ILE A 110 12.36 14.48 0.84
N GLY A 111 12.52 13.77 1.96
CA GLY A 111 12.78 14.35 3.28
C GLY A 111 11.52 14.58 4.14
N GLU A 112 10.32 14.41 3.58
CA GLU A 112 9.10 14.46 4.37
C GLU A 112 8.98 13.27 5.34
N LYS A 113 8.38 13.53 6.51
CA LYS A 113 8.23 12.53 7.57
C LYS A 113 6.92 11.76 7.38
N VAL A 114 7.03 10.43 7.41
CA VAL A 114 5.89 9.53 7.40
C VAL A 114 5.71 8.91 8.78
N TYR A 115 4.50 9.00 9.32
CA TYR A 115 4.16 8.34 10.58
C TYR A 115 3.65 6.93 10.30
N GLY A 116 4.25 5.94 10.96
CA GLY A 116 3.87 4.55 10.82
C GLY A 116 4.49 3.67 11.89
N TRP A 117 4.11 2.40 11.88
CA TRP A 117 4.70 1.38 12.73
C TRP A 117 4.82 0.07 11.94
N ILE A 118 5.78 -0.75 12.34
CA ILE A 118 5.94 -2.09 11.79
C ILE A 118 4.97 -3.02 12.52
N LYS A 119 4.16 -3.73 11.75
CA LYS A 119 3.33 -4.82 12.25
C LYS A 119 3.98 -6.15 11.81
N PRO A 120 4.19 -7.11 12.73
CA PRO A 120 4.63 -8.45 12.34
C PRO A 120 3.74 -9.04 11.25
N GLY A 121 4.36 -9.50 10.17
CA GLY A 121 3.67 -10.16 9.06
C GLY A 121 3.32 -11.62 9.39
N THR A 122 2.54 -12.25 8.51
CA THR A 122 2.20 -13.68 8.59
C THR A 122 3.11 -14.56 7.75
N LEU A 123 3.87 -13.97 6.81
CA LEU A 123 4.81 -14.70 5.97
C LEU A 123 6.06 -15.06 6.78
N VAL A 124 6.28 -16.36 6.93
CA VAL A 124 7.47 -16.93 7.58
C VAL A 124 8.16 -17.80 6.57
N PHE A 125 9.45 -17.55 6.35
CA PHE A 125 10.27 -18.33 5.43
C PHE A 125 11.16 -19.30 6.21
N PRO A 126 11.37 -20.53 5.71
CA PRO A 126 12.32 -21.47 6.28
C PRO A 126 13.71 -20.83 6.42
N LYS A 127 14.38 -21.01 7.57
CA LYS A 127 15.73 -20.45 7.78
C LYS A 127 16.77 -21.13 6.89
N ASP A 128 16.64 -22.44 6.73
CA ASP A 128 17.52 -23.21 5.87
C ASP A 128 17.43 -22.74 4.42
N SER A 129 18.58 -22.36 3.88
CA SER A 129 18.73 -21.90 2.49
C SER A 129 18.60 -23.01 1.46
N SER A 130 18.73 -24.28 1.85
CA SER A 130 18.56 -25.42 0.95
C SER A 130 17.09 -25.76 0.68
N THR A 131 16.18 -25.26 1.53
CA THR A 131 14.75 -25.48 1.37
C THR A 131 14.24 -24.75 0.11
N PRO A 132 13.65 -25.45 -0.87
CA PRO A 132 13.10 -24.79 -2.06
C PRO A 132 11.89 -23.91 -1.72
N HIS A 133 11.82 -22.75 -2.36
CA HIS A 133 10.74 -21.77 -2.23
C HIS A 133 10.05 -21.58 -3.58
N ILE A 134 8.72 -21.65 -3.58
CA ILE A 134 7.86 -21.29 -4.72
C ILE A 134 7.12 -20.01 -4.33
N LEU A 135 7.55 -18.89 -4.91
CA LEU A 135 7.11 -17.54 -4.57
C LEU A 135 6.12 -17.07 -5.66
N ILE A 136 4.86 -16.82 -5.32
CA ILE A 136 3.83 -16.41 -6.30
C ILE A 136 3.35 -15.01 -5.94
N GLY A 137 3.77 -14.01 -6.71
CA GLY A 137 3.55 -12.60 -6.38
C GLY A 137 3.31 -11.71 -7.60
N PRO A 138 2.09 -11.65 -8.15
CA PRO A 138 1.76 -10.75 -9.24
C PRO A 138 1.68 -9.28 -8.77
N GLY A 139 2.16 -8.35 -9.60
CA GLY A 139 2.13 -6.92 -9.35
C GLY A 139 2.81 -6.53 -8.03
N THR A 140 2.12 -5.77 -7.19
CA THR A 140 2.62 -5.40 -5.85
C THR A 140 2.76 -6.59 -4.89
N GLY A 141 2.20 -7.76 -5.25
CA GLY A 141 2.43 -9.01 -4.53
C GLY A 141 3.89 -9.47 -4.53
N LEU A 142 4.74 -8.86 -5.37
CA LEU A 142 6.19 -9.06 -5.36
C LEU A 142 6.85 -8.58 -4.06
N ALA A 143 6.29 -7.57 -3.37
CA ALA A 143 6.93 -6.89 -2.25
C ALA A 143 7.59 -7.82 -1.20
N PRO A 144 6.85 -8.73 -0.52
CA PRO A 144 7.46 -9.57 0.50
C PRO A 144 8.51 -10.54 -0.06
N PHE A 145 8.37 -10.94 -1.33
CA PHE A 145 9.33 -11.84 -1.98
C PHE A 145 10.60 -11.10 -2.38
N ARG A 146 10.51 -9.84 -2.82
CA ARG A 146 11.70 -9.00 -3.01
C ARG A 146 12.50 -8.87 -1.72
N SER A 147 11.83 -8.66 -0.58
CA SER A 147 12.49 -8.63 0.73
C SER A 147 13.26 -9.93 1.01
N LEU A 148 12.64 -11.09 0.81
CA LEU A 148 13.31 -12.39 0.94
C LEU A 148 14.48 -12.55 -0.04
N LEU A 149 14.31 -12.20 -1.31
CA LEU A 149 15.33 -12.32 -2.33
C LEU A 149 16.56 -11.47 -2.00
N GLN A 150 16.36 -10.24 -1.54
CA GLN A 150 17.44 -9.39 -1.05
C GLN A 150 18.13 -9.96 0.17
N GLU A 151 17.37 -10.55 1.10
CA GLU A 151 17.95 -11.18 2.29
C GLU A 151 18.86 -12.35 1.91
N ARG A 152 18.36 -13.24 1.04
CA ARG A 152 19.15 -14.38 0.54
C ARG A 152 20.39 -13.93 -0.23
N GLU A 153 20.27 -12.88 -1.03
CA GLU A 153 21.42 -12.34 -1.75
C GLU A 153 22.48 -11.75 -0.81
N LYS A 154 22.06 -10.96 0.19
CA LYS A 154 22.95 -10.34 1.18
C LYS A 154 23.65 -11.37 2.06
N LEU A 155 22.95 -12.46 2.39
CA LEU A 155 23.50 -13.61 3.10
C LEU A 155 24.32 -14.54 2.20
N GLN A 156 24.42 -14.27 0.89
CA GLN A 156 25.07 -15.14 -0.09
C GLN A 156 24.51 -16.57 -0.12
N THR A 157 23.21 -16.70 0.14
CA THR A 157 22.48 -17.98 0.18
C THR A 157 21.45 -18.13 -0.94
N ALA A 158 21.31 -17.13 -1.82
CA ALA A 158 20.42 -17.20 -2.97
C ALA A 158 20.95 -18.21 -4.01
N LYS A 159 20.12 -19.18 -4.39
CA LYS A 159 20.43 -20.18 -5.40
C LYS A 159 19.22 -20.42 -6.31
N LYS A 160 19.48 -20.58 -7.61
CA LYS A 160 18.44 -20.80 -8.64
C LYS A 160 17.59 -22.05 -8.43
N ASP A 161 18.16 -23.12 -7.89
CA ASP A 161 17.45 -24.37 -7.58
C ASP A 161 16.51 -24.22 -6.37
N ALA A 162 16.87 -23.37 -5.41
CA ALA A 162 16.10 -23.11 -4.20
C ALA A 162 15.08 -21.97 -4.34
N LEU A 163 15.24 -21.03 -5.27
CA LEU A 163 14.37 -19.85 -5.39
C LEU A 163 13.65 -19.83 -6.74
N HIS A 164 12.33 -20.09 -6.72
CA HIS A 164 11.44 -20.02 -7.88
C HIS A 164 10.42 -18.90 -7.69
N LEU A 165 10.50 -17.84 -8.50
CA LEU A 165 9.55 -16.72 -8.47
C LEU A 165 8.63 -16.78 -9.69
N ILE A 166 7.33 -16.79 -9.46
CA ILE A 166 6.28 -16.62 -10.46
C ILE A 166 5.72 -15.21 -10.30
N PHE A 167 6.11 -14.34 -11.22
CA PHE A 167 5.70 -12.95 -11.29
C PHE A 167 4.70 -12.72 -12.43
N GLY A 168 3.80 -11.76 -12.27
CA GLY A 168 2.93 -11.35 -13.36
C GLY A 168 2.53 -9.88 -13.29
N CYS A 169 2.39 -9.25 -14.45
CA CYS A 169 1.93 -7.86 -14.59
C CYS A 169 1.16 -7.67 -15.90
N ARG A 170 0.85 -6.43 -16.28
CA ARG A 170 0.10 -6.16 -17.52
C ARG A 170 1.01 -6.23 -18.73
N TYR A 171 2.11 -5.48 -18.71
CA TYR A 171 3.04 -5.37 -19.82
C TYR A 171 4.47 -5.43 -19.34
N LYS A 172 5.31 -6.20 -20.02
CA LYS A 172 6.75 -6.31 -19.69
C LYS A 172 7.46 -4.96 -19.67
N GLU A 173 7.13 -4.08 -20.62
CA GLU A 173 7.80 -2.79 -20.81
C GLU A 173 7.16 -1.64 -20.02
N LYS A 174 6.12 -1.89 -19.20
CA LYS A 174 5.44 -0.83 -18.43
C LYS A 174 5.41 -1.06 -16.93
N ASP A 175 5.00 -2.25 -16.49
CA ASP A 175 4.74 -2.52 -15.06
C ASP A 175 5.48 -3.77 -14.54
N PHE A 176 6.61 -4.11 -15.18
CA PHE A 176 7.53 -5.11 -14.65
C PHE A 176 8.35 -4.53 -13.49
N HIS A 177 7.76 -4.58 -12.29
CA HIS A 177 8.37 -4.08 -11.06
C HIS A 177 9.71 -4.77 -10.76
N CYS A 178 10.71 -3.97 -10.38
CA CYS A 178 12.06 -4.44 -10.00
C CYS A 178 12.76 -5.28 -11.07
N ARG A 179 12.43 -5.06 -12.36
CA ARG A 179 12.96 -5.81 -13.51
C ARG A 179 14.48 -5.97 -13.47
N GLU A 180 15.22 -4.88 -13.32
CA GLU A 180 16.69 -4.90 -13.35
C GLU A 180 17.28 -5.79 -12.26
N GLU A 181 16.73 -5.72 -11.05
CA GLU A 181 17.13 -6.55 -9.91
C GLU A 181 16.86 -8.03 -10.17
N LEU A 182 15.66 -8.35 -10.64
CA LEU A 182 15.25 -9.73 -10.93
C LEU A 182 16.06 -10.34 -12.08
N GLU A 183 16.22 -9.62 -13.19
CA GLU A 183 17.01 -10.07 -14.34
C GLU A 183 18.48 -10.25 -13.96
N ARG A 184 19.05 -9.39 -13.11
CA ARG A 184 20.39 -9.56 -12.58
C ARG A 184 20.53 -10.83 -11.75
N MET A 185 19.58 -11.13 -10.87
CA MET A 185 19.62 -12.36 -10.07
C MET A 185 19.52 -13.63 -10.93
N VAL A 186 18.71 -13.60 -11.99
CA VAL A 186 18.63 -14.71 -12.96
C VAL A 186 19.97 -14.90 -13.68
N LYS A 187 20.59 -13.82 -14.15
CA LYS A 187 21.92 -13.86 -14.81
C LYS A 187 23.04 -14.37 -13.90
N GLN A 188 22.88 -14.24 -12.59
CA GLN A 188 23.84 -14.71 -11.58
C GLN A 188 23.51 -16.10 -11.02
N ASP A 189 22.58 -16.84 -11.65
CA ASP A 189 22.09 -18.16 -11.20
C ASP A 189 21.63 -18.17 -9.73
N LYS A 190 21.05 -17.06 -9.26
CA LYS A 190 20.49 -16.91 -7.92
C LYS A 190 18.98 -17.13 -7.87
N LEU A 191 18.29 -17.07 -9.01
CA LEU A 191 16.83 -17.08 -9.10
C LEU A 191 16.37 -17.80 -10.38
N THR A 192 15.38 -18.67 -10.24
CA THR A 192 14.55 -19.11 -11.36
C THR A 192 13.31 -18.20 -11.42
N LEU A 193 13.11 -17.51 -12.53
CA LEU A 193 12.03 -16.52 -12.70
C LEU A 193 11.09 -16.94 -13.84
N TYR A 194 9.80 -17.00 -13.52
CA TYR A 194 8.71 -17.19 -14.47
C TYR A 194 7.90 -15.90 -14.52
N CYS A 195 7.64 -15.38 -15.72
CA CYS A 195 6.87 -14.15 -15.92
C CYS A 195 5.61 -14.41 -16.75
N ALA A 196 4.49 -13.85 -16.30
CA ALA A 196 3.22 -13.81 -17.04
C ALA A 196 2.81 -12.35 -17.31
N PHE A 197 2.76 -11.97 -18.59
CA PHE A 197 2.36 -10.63 -19.03
C PHE A 197 0.94 -10.71 -19.62
N SER A 198 -0.04 -10.18 -18.90
CA SER A 198 -1.46 -10.40 -19.23
C SER A 198 -1.97 -9.60 -20.44
N ARG A 199 -1.18 -8.66 -20.98
CA ARG A 199 -1.58 -7.77 -22.09
C ARG A 199 -0.51 -7.59 -23.18
N ASP A 200 0.54 -8.40 -23.18
CA ASP A 200 1.56 -8.36 -24.24
C ASP A 200 1.12 -9.09 -25.52
N GLN A 201 -0.02 -9.80 -25.47
CA GLN A 201 -0.61 -10.55 -26.57
C GLN A 201 -2.13 -10.37 -26.60
N GLU A 202 -2.77 -10.73 -27.72
CA GLU A 202 -4.22 -10.55 -27.93
C GLU A 202 -5.07 -11.31 -26.91
N ASN A 203 -4.69 -12.57 -26.61
CA ASN A 203 -5.39 -13.41 -25.65
C ASN A 203 -4.78 -13.26 -24.26
N LYS A 204 -5.64 -13.07 -23.26
CA LYS A 204 -5.20 -12.98 -21.87
C LYS A 204 -4.58 -14.32 -21.44
N VAL A 205 -3.36 -14.26 -20.88
CA VAL A 205 -2.68 -15.37 -20.18
C VAL A 205 -3.17 -15.46 -18.74
#